data_AF-A0A1I0PLF1-F1
#
_entry.id   AF-A0A1I0PLF1-F1
#
_cell.length_a   1.000
_cell.length_b   1.000
_cell.length_c   1.000
_cell.angle_alpha   90.00
_cell.angle_beta   90.00
_cell.angle_gamma   90.00
#
_symmetry.space_group_name_H-M   'P 1'
#
loop_
_entity.id
_entity.type
_entity.pdbx_description
1 polymer ?
#
loop_
_entity_poly.entity_id
_entity_poly.type
_entity_poly.pdbx_seq_one_letter_code
_entity_poly.pdbx_strand_id
1 'polypeptide(L)'
;MIRGKDMALSLVAVGTAAVAGYVLRSERSDVGASRSKADLGARIIDPDEIPPDATVVDASANRLGEIPGARRALDRAVRNGAREEWEHVTIDRDGAWSVVDRIRESLPYYDADGRAYNGVYVRYNDQVVVLDAIGWARLEDPIQ
;
A
#
# COMPACT_ATOMS: atom_id res chain seq x y z
N MET A 1 -1.36 -72.56 -19.52
CA MET A 1 -1.17 -73.44 -18.36
C MET A 1 -0.77 -72.58 -17.17
N ILE A 2 -1.49 -72.74 -16.03
CA ILE A 2 -1.03 -72.55 -14.62
C ILE A 2 -0.57 -71.12 -14.26
N ARG A 3 -1.33 -70.27 -13.53
CA ARG A 3 -1.98 -70.36 -12.20
C ARG A 3 -1.01 -70.43 -11.01
N GLY A 4 -1.05 -69.39 -10.18
CA GLY A 4 -0.44 -69.27 -8.84
C GLY A 4 0.03 -67.82 -8.67
N LYS A 5 -0.60 -66.88 -7.95
CA LYS A 5 -1.25 -66.81 -6.63
C LYS A 5 -0.29 -67.10 -5.46
N ASP A 6 0.36 -66.01 -5.01
CA ASP A 6 0.76 -65.68 -3.63
C ASP A 6 0.87 -64.14 -3.61
N MET A 7 -0.04 -63.35 -3.04
CA MET A 7 -0.34 -63.10 -1.63
C MET A 7 0.91 -62.93 -0.72
N ALA A 8 1.43 -61.71 -0.68
CA ALA A 8 2.18 -61.14 0.44
C ALA A 8 1.79 -59.65 0.55
N LEU A 9 0.83 -59.30 1.41
CA LEU A 9 1.04 -58.76 2.77
C LEU A 9 1.91 -57.48 2.79
N SER A 10 1.18 -56.36 2.87
CA SER A 10 1.44 -55.13 3.62
C SER A 10 2.88 -54.77 3.98
N LEU A 11 3.40 -53.74 3.32
CA LEU A 11 4.11 -52.66 3.99
C LEU A 11 3.52 -51.35 3.48
N VAL A 12 2.51 -50.84 4.19
CA VAL A 12 2.12 -49.44 4.07
C VAL A 12 3.27 -48.65 4.67
N ALA A 13 4.18 -48.17 3.84
CA ALA A 13 5.08 -47.12 4.22
C ALA A 13 4.22 -45.88 4.50
N VAL A 14 3.95 -45.63 5.78
CA VAL A 14 3.47 -44.33 6.25
C VAL A 14 4.63 -43.37 6.01
N GLY A 15 4.68 -42.82 4.80
CA GLY A 15 5.51 -41.67 4.49
C GLY A 15 4.97 -40.52 5.31
N THR A 16 5.55 -40.29 6.48
CA THR A 16 5.53 -38.98 7.12
C THR A 16 6.13 -38.01 6.11
N ALA A 17 5.27 -37.37 5.31
CA ALA A 17 5.64 -36.12 4.67
C ALA A 17 5.96 -35.19 5.83
N ALA A 18 7.25 -34.93 6.01
CA ALA A 18 7.71 -33.88 6.88
C ALA A 18 6.91 -32.64 6.47
N VAL A 19 6.05 -32.19 7.37
CA VAL A 19 5.54 -30.83 7.32
C VAL A 19 6.81 -30.01 7.46
N ALA A 20 7.40 -29.63 6.32
CA ALA A 20 8.30 -28.51 6.28
C ALA A 20 7.47 -27.41 6.90
N GLY A 21 7.79 -27.11 8.16
CA GLY A 21 7.22 -26.01 8.87
C GLY A 21 7.47 -24.81 7.98
N TYR A 22 6.44 -24.43 7.23
CA TYR A 22 6.23 -23.07 6.83
C TYR A 22 5.97 -22.34 8.13
N VAL A 23 7.04 -22.20 8.91
CA VAL A 23 7.21 -21.07 9.77
C VAL A 23 7.05 -19.95 8.76
N LEU A 24 5.87 -19.33 8.78
CA LEU A 24 5.72 -17.92 8.52
C LEU A 24 6.73 -17.27 9.46
N ARG A 25 8.01 -17.34 9.07
CA ARG A 25 9.01 -16.37 9.40
C ARG A 25 8.35 -15.17 8.80
N SER A 26 7.66 -14.41 9.65
CA SER A 26 7.26 -13.07 9.33
C SER A 26 8.45 -12.54 8.58
N GLU A 27 8.25 -12.27 7.30
CA GLU A 27 8.97 -11.21 6.63
C GLU A 27 8.58 -9.94 7.40
N ARG A 28 9.05 -9.83 8.65
CA ARG A 28 9.84 -8.70 9.06
C ARG A 28 10.96 -8.75 8.04
N SER A 29 10.65 -8.18 6.88
CA SER A 29 11.57 -8.01 5.80
C SER A 29 12.88 -7.66 6.48
N ASP A 30 13.91 -8.45 6.19
CA ASP A 30 15.26 -7.91 6.15
C ASP A 30 15.16 -6.75 5.15
N VAL A 31 14.59 -5.63 5.59
CA VAL A 31 14.78 -4.31 5.02
C VAL A 31 16.22 -4.01 5.41
N GLY A 32 17.15 -4.71 4.73
CA GLY A 32 18.31 -4.00 4.24
C GLY A 32 17.75 -2.71 3.67
N ALA A 33 18.21 -1.61 4.27
CA ALA A 33 17.86 -0.24 3.95
C ALA A 33 18.11 0.02 2.46
N SER A 34 17.25 -0.50 1.60
CA SER A 34 17.26 -0.23 0.17
C SER A 34 16.53 1.09 0.03
N ARG A 35 17.32 2.11 -0.27
CA ARG A 35 16.83 3.46 -0.48
C ARG A 35 15.68 3.39 -1.50
N SER A 36 14.53 3.94 -1.16
CA SER A 36 13.37 3.90 -2.05
C SER A 36 12.81 5.30 -2.19
N LYS A 37 12.14 5.56 -3.32
CA LYS A 37 11.47 6.83 -3.57
C LYS A 37 9.98 6.61 -3.78
N ALA A 38 9.18 7.42 -3.10
CA ALA A 38 7.74 7.48 -3.28
C ALA A 38 7.29 8.94 -3.32
N ASP A 39 6.45 9.28 -4.28
CA ASP A 39 5.80 10.57 -4.41
C ASP A 39 4.39 10.47 -3.86
N LEU A 40 4.16 11.27 -2.83
CA LEU A 40 2.85 11.44 -2.23
C LEU A 40 2.20 12.69 -2.82
N GLY A 41 1.16 12.48 -3.62
CA GLY A 41 0.39 13.51 -4.29
C GLY A 41 -0.82 13.96 -3.47
N ALA A 42 -1.13 15.24 -3.56
CA ALA A 42 -2.34 15.86 -3.04
C ALA A 42 -2.94 16.81 -4.07
N ARG A 43 -4.27 16.76 -4.21
CA ARG A 43 -5.03 17.62 -5.14
C ARG A 43 -6.34 18.07 -4.49
N ILE A 44 -6.67 19.35 -4.60
CA ILE A 44 -7.97 19.88 -4.19
C ILE A 44 -9.04 19.38 -5.17
N ILE A 45 -10.13 18.87 -4.62
CA ILE A 45 -11.26 18.33 -5.36
C ILE A 45 -12.49 19.18 -5.06
N ASP A 46 -13.25 19.53 -6.10
CA ASP A 46 -14.51 20.25 -5.90
C ASP A 46 -15.58 19.32 -5.31
N PRO A 47 -16.56 19.85 -4.54
CA PRO A 47 -17.52 19.01 -3.82
C PRO A 47 -18.33 18.04 -4.70
N ASP A 48 -18.57 18.39 -5.96
CA ASP A 48 -19.28 17.60 -6.95
C ASP A 48 -18.43 16.47 -7.57
N GLU A 49 -17.12 16.53 -7.41
CA GLU A 49 -16.16 15.50 -7.85
C GLU A 49 -15.89 14.44 -6.77
N ILE A 50 -16.45 14.60 -5.56
CA ILE A 50 -16.34 13.62 -4.48
C ILE A 50 -17.31 12.45 -4.77
N PRO A 51 -16.82 11.21 -4.85
CA PRO A 51 -17.68 10.05 -5.03
C PRO A 51 -18.67 9.92 -3.87
N PRO A 52 -19.94 9.56 -4.14
CA PRO A 52 -20.98 9.51 -3.11
C PRO A 52 -20.72 8.48 -2.01
N ASP A 53 -19.89 7.49 -2.30
CA ASP A 53 -19.46 6.38 -1.46
C ASP A 53 -18.04 6.57 -0.89
N ALA A 54 -17.33 7.63 -1.27
CA ALA A 54 -16.04 7.96 -0.69
C ALA A 54 -16.20 8.47 0.75
N THR A 55 -15.37 7.95 1.66
CA THR A 55 -15.33 8.46 3.03
C THR A 55 -14.39 9.66 3.10
N VAL A 56 -14.92 10.82 3.46
CA VAL A 56 -14.11 12.03 3.73
C VAL A 56 -13.64 12.01 5.19
N VAL A 57 -12.34 11.89 5.42
CA VAL A 57 -11.74 11.92 6.76
C VAL A 57 -11.25 13.32 7.13
N ASP A 58 -11.30 13.65 8.42
CA ASP A 58 -10.72 14.91 8.89
C ASP A 58 -9.19 14.80 8.96
N ALA A 59 -8.46 15.86 8.56
CA ALA A 59 -7.01 15.87 8.63
C ALA A 59 -6.43 15.81 10.05
N SER A 60 -7.24 16.09 11.07
CA SER A 60 -6.87 15.88 12.48
C SER A 60 -6.89 14.40 12.89
N ALA A 61 -7.39 13.50 12.04
CA ALA A 61 -7.35 12.07 12.31
C ALA A 61 -5.90 11.60 12.51
N ASN A 62 -5.62 11.00 13.67
CA ASN A 62 -4.27 10.56 14.05
C ASN A 62 -3.58 9.72 12.96
N ARG A 63 -4.33 8.86 12.26
CA ARG A 63 -3.81 7.98 11.20
C ARG A 63 -3.19 8.73 10.03
N LEU A 64 -3.65 9.95 9.73
CA LEU A 64 -3.04 10.78 8.68
C LEU A 64 -1.66 11.30 9.11
N GLY A 65 -1.49 11.61 10.41
CA GLY A 65 -0.20 12.02 10.99
C GLY A 65 0.86 10.91 10.98
N GLU A 66 0.44 9.65 10.88
CA GLU A 66 1.34 8.49 10.79
C GLU A 66 1.90 8.28 9.38
N ILE A 67 1.37 9.01 8.38
CA ILE A 67 1.81 8.93 6.99
C ILE A 67 2.88 10.00 6.74
N PRO A 68 4.13 9.60 6.50
CA PRO A 68 5.21 10.53 6.20
C PRO A 68 4.84 11.40 5.00
N GLY A 69 5.05 12.72 5.11
CA GLY A 69 4.82 13.65 4.01
C GLY A 69 3.36 14.03 3.76
N ALA A 70 2.36 13.32 4.33
CA ALA A 70 0.95 13.59 4.06
C ALA A 70 0.54 15.02 4.40
N ARG A 71 0.87 15.48 5.62
CA ARG A 71 0.55 16.84 6.05
C ARG A 71 1.23 17.90 5.18
N ARG A 72 2.48 17.65 4.76
CA ARG A 72 3.22 18.53 3.86
C ARG A 72 2.61 18.58 2.45
N ALA A 73 2.14 17.44 1.94
CA ALA A 73 1.45 17.37 0.64
C ALA A 73 0.13 18.15 0.69
N LEU A 74 -0.68 17.96 1.74
CA LEU A 74 -1.91 18.72 1.96
C LEU A 74 -1.66 20.23 2.08
N ASP A 75 -0.67 20.63 2.87
CA ASP A 75 -0.27 22.04 3.01
C ASP A 75 0.13 22.64 1.67
N ARG A 76 0.88 21.91 0.86
CA ARG A 76 1.33 22.37 -0.46
C ARG A 76 0.17 22.49 -1.44
N ALA A 77 -0.71 21.50 -1.49
CA ALA A 77 -1.90 21.51 -2.34
C ALA A 77 -2.82 22.70 -2.02
N VAL A 78 -3.08 22.96 -0.74
CA VAL A 78 -3.90 24.11 -0.32
C VAL A 78 -3.21 25.44 -0.60
N ARG A 79 -1.91 25.57 -0.26
CA ARG A 79 -1.16 26.81 -0.48
C ARG A 79 -1.07 27.19 -1.97
N ASN A 80 -0.94 26.20 -2.85
CA ASN A 80 -0.78 26.42 -4.28
C ASN A 80 -2.10 26.37 -5.06
N GLY A 81 -3.22 26.04 -4.39
CA GLY A 81 -4.52 25.93 -5.05
C GLY A 81 -4.57 24.82 -6.10
N ALA A 82 -3.97 23.66 -5.79
CA ALA A 82 -3.77 22.52 -6.68
C ALA A 82 -5.08 21.84 -7.12
N ARG A 83 -5.83 22.48 -8.03
CA ARG A 83 -7.09 21.96 -8.61
C ARG A 83 -6.89 21.29 -9.95
N GLU A 84 -5.94 21.76 -10.74
CA GLU A 84 -5.69 21.27 -12.12
C GLU A 84 -4.58 20.21 -12.14
N GLU A 85 -3.51 20.43 -11.39
CA GLU A 85 -2.36 19.53 -11.27
C GLU A 85 -2.17 19.04 -9.84
N TRP A 86 -1.62 17.84 -9.69
CA TRP A 86 -1.28 17.26 -8.40
C TRP A 86 0.00 17.91 -7.84
N GLU A 87 -0.08 18.42 -6.61
CA GLU A 87 1.11 18.77 -5.85
C GLU A 87 1.67 17.53 -5.18
N HIS A 88 3.00 17.36 -5.20
CA HIS A 88 3.61 16.18 -4.63
C HIS A 88 4.76 16.48 -3.67
N VAL A 89 5.01 15.51 -2.80
CA VAL A 89 6.15 15.47 -1.92
C VAL A 89 6.87 14.16 -2.17
N THR A 90 8.13 14.26 -2.64
CA THR A 90 9.02 13.11 -2.76
C THR A 90 9.54 12.72 -1.39
N ILE A 91 9.35 11.45 -1.07
CA ILE A 91 9.86 10.79 0.12
C ILE A 91 11.01 9.90 -0.35
N ASP A 92 12.24 10.32 -0.06
CA ASP A 92 13.47 9.60 -0.41
C ASP A 92 14.15 9.14 0.89
N ARG A 93 13.84 7.91 1.29
CA ARG A 93 14.37 7.29 2.51
C ARG A 93 14.23 5.77 2.45
N ASP A 94 14.85 5.08 3.40
CA ASP A 94 14.67 3.65 3.56
C ASP A 94 13.21 3.30 3.82
N GLY A 95 12.67 2.39 3.01
CA GLY A 95 11.27 1.97 3.10
C GLY A 95 10.26 3.06 2.70
N ALA A 96 10.62 4.03 1.85
CA ALA A 96 9.65 4.99 1.31
C ALA A 96 8.48 4.29 0.58
N TRP A 97 8.71 3.10 0.02
CA TRP A 97 7.67 2.27 -0.58
C TRP A 97 6.55 1.92 0.40
N SER A 98 6.86 1.66 1.69
CA SER A 98 5.85 1.36 2.72
C SER A 98 4.89 2.52 3.04
N VAL A 99 5.14 3.73 2.52
CA VAL A 99 4.17 4.84 2.58
C VAL A 99 2.96 4.55 1.69
N VAL A 100 3.18 3.89 0.55
CA VAL A 100 2.13 3.50 -0.40
C VAL A 100 1.19 2.50 0.27
N ASP A 101 1.75 1.44 0.87
CA ASP A 101 0.97 0.43 1.60
C ASP A 101 0.20 1.08 2.75
N ARG A 102 0.86 1.97 3.50
CA ARG A 102 0.21 2.66 4.62
C ARG A 102 -0.98 3.51 4.17
N ILE A 103 -0.90 4.23 3.05
CA ILE A 103 -2.05 5.00 2.54
C ILE A 103 -3.22 4.08 2.18
N ARG A 104 -2.93 2.96 1.51
CA ARG A 104 -3.95 2.01 1.04
C ARG A 104 -4.59 1.23 2.18
N GLU A 105 -3.83 0.91 3.23
CA GLU A 105 -4.29 0.05 4.32
C GLU A 105 -4.80 0.80 5.55
N SER A 106 -4.26 1.99 5.86
CA SER A 106 -4.53 2.66 7.13
C SER A 106 -5.72 3.61 7.11
N LEU A 107 -6.09 4.10 5.93
CA LEU A 107 -7.16 5.08 5.73
C LEU A 107 -8.26 4.49 4.84
N PRO A 108 -9.47 5.06 4.84
CA PRO A 108 -10.53 4.63 3.92
C PRO A 108 -10.16 5.06 2.50
N TYR A 109 -9.25 4.29 1.91
CA TYR A 109 -8.78 4.47 0.55
C TYR A 109 -9.93 4.15 -0.40
N TYR A 110 -10.28 5.13 -1.22
CA TYR A 110 -11.24 4.96 -2.27
C TYR A 110 -10.52 4.46 -3.53
N ASP A 111 -10.92 3.29 -4.00
CA ASP A 111 -10.45 2.71 -5.26
C ASP A 111 -11.54 2.96 -6.31
N ALA A 112 -11.26 3.86 -7.25
CA ALA A 112 -12.20 4.32 -8.24
C ALA A 112 -12.20 3.40 -9.47
N ASP A 113 -13.37 2.86 -9.80
CA ASP A 113 -13.58 2.08 -11.03
C ASP A 113 -13.82 2.95 -12.29
N GLY A 114 -13.46 4.25 -12.26
CA GLY A 114 -13.90 5.20 -13.29
C GLY A 114 -13.15 6.53 -13.35
N ARG A 115 -13.90 7.65 -13.45
CA ARG A 115 -13.33 9.00 -13.63
C ARG A 115 -12.96 9.70 -12.33
N ALA A 116 -13.32 9.11 -11.18
CA ALA A 116 -12.93 9.62 -9.88
C ALA A 116 -11.45 9.33 -9.62
N TYR A 117 -10.84 10.09 -8.71
CA TYR A 117 -9.47 9.86 -8.30
C TYR A 117 -9.40 8.76 -7.25
N ASN A 118 -8.42 7.87 -7.41
CA ASN A 118 -8.04 6.97 -6.34
C ASN A 118 -7.41 7.77 -5.21
N GLY A 119 -7.62 7.33 -3.97
CA GLY A 119 -6.95 7.94 -2.84
C GLY A 119 -7.83 8.10 -1.61
N VAL A 120 -7.27 8.79 -0.64
CA VAL A 120 -7.98 9.15 0.58
C VAL A 120 -8.51 10.57 0.43
N TYR A 121 -9.82 10.74 0.60
CA TYR A 121 -10.46 12.05 0.59
C TYR A 121 -10.35 12.67 1.99
N VAL A 122 -9.70 13.83 2.09
CA VAL A 122 -9.38 14.48 3.35
C VAL A 122 -10.00 15.88 3.40
N ARG A 123 -10.76 16.18 4.45
CA ARG A 123 -11.15 17.55 4.79
C ARG A 123 -9.95 18.28 5.40
N TYR A 124 -9.48 19.34 4.75
CA TYR A 124 -8.36 20.16 5.19
C TYR A 124 -8.60 21.65 4.90
N ASN A 125 -8.57 22.50 5.93
CA ASN A 125 -8.80 23.96 5.82
C ASN A 125 -10.05 24.32 4.97
N ASP A 126 -11.20 23.74 5.33
CA ASP A 126 -12.49 23.89 4.64
C ASP A 126 -12.58 23.37 3.19
N GLN A 127 -11.50 22.78 2.69
CA GLN A 127 -11.44 22.15 1.37
C GLN A 127 -11.42 20.62 1.49
N VAL A 128 -11.79 19.93 0.41
CA VAL A 128 -11.55 18.49 0.29
C VAL A 128 -10.37 18.28 -0.64
N VAL A 129 -9.43 17.46 -0.19
CA VAL A 129 -8.18 17.14 -0.88
C VAL A 129 -8.10 15.63 -1.02
N VAL A 130 -7.88 15.13 -2.24
CA VAL A 130 -7.55 13.72 -2.45
C VAL A 130 -6.04 13.54 -2.26
N LEU A 131 -5.67 12.53 -1.49
CA LEU A 131 -4.29 12.15 -1.19
C LEU A 131 -4.03 10.76 -1.78
N ASP A 132 -3.02 10.62 -2.64
CA ASP A 132 -2.67 9.34 -3.26
C ASP A 132 -1.16 9.20 -3.51
N ALA A 133 -0.69 7.97 -3.61
CA ALA A 133 0.68 7.66 -4.02
C ALA A 133 0.76 7.64 -5.55
N ILE A 134 1.21 8.75 -6.15
CA ILE A 134 1.13 8.98 -7.61
C ILE A 134 2.38 8.56 -8.40
N GLY A 135 3.48 8.25 -7.72
CA GLY A 135 4.72 7.80 -8.35
C GLY A 135 5.57 7.04 -7.36
N TRP A 136 6.09 5.87 -7.72
CA TRP A 136 6.95 5.09 -6.83
C TRP A 136 8.01 4.34 -7.62
N ALA A 137 9.22 4.30 -7.07
CA ALA A 137 10.35 3.55 -7.61
C ALA A 137 11.16 2.93 -6.46
N ARG A 138 11.30 1.61 -6.51
CA ARG A 138 12.28 0.92 -5.66
C ARG A 138 13.65 1.13 -6.30
N LEU A 139 14.55 1.83 -5.62
CA LEU A 139 15.94 1.89 -6.05
C LEU A 139 16.62 0.70 -5.39
N GLU A 140 16.87 -0.34 -6.18
CA GLU A 140 17.77 -1.40 -5.75
C GLU A 140 19.18 -0.81 -5.79
N ASP A 141 19.72 -0.39 -4.65
CA ASP A 141 21.15 -0.10 -4.57
C ASP A 141 21.90 -1.41 -4.83
N PRO A 142 22.69 -1.53 -5.91
CA PRO A 142 23.57 -2.68 -6.07
C PRO A 142 24.58 -2.63 -4.93
N ILE A 143 24.52 -3.64 -4.08
CA ILE A 143 25.54 -3.90 -3.06
C ILE A 143 26.88 -4.02 -3.81
N GLN A 144 27.79 -3.08 -3.57
CA GLN A 144 29.21 -3.22 -3.91
C GLN A 144 30.00 -3.55 -2.66
#